data_AF-A0A7V1LPV2-F1
#
_entry.id   AF-A0A7V1LPV2-F1
#
_cell.length_a   1.000
_cell.length_b   1.000
_cell.length_c   1.000
_cell.angle_alpha   90.00
_cell.angle_beta   90.00
_cell.angle_gamma   90.00
#
_symmetry.space_group_name_H-M   'P 1'
#
loop_
_entity.id
_entity.type
_entity.pdbx_description
1 polymer ?
#
loop_
_entity_poly.entity_id
_entity_poly.type
_entity_poly.pdbx_seq_one_letter_code
_entity_poly.pdbx_strand_id
1 'polypeptide(L)'
;MKSKKTILVVEDEEPILLALQRILELSGQYEVITAGDGEQGLDALKRVVPDMIISDISMPNMNGLDFCKRVRDNPITESTPFIFLTAKKEKMVEGISAGGDDFLLKPFSVDEVLVKIEAIFRRVAKSKIQALQHKGLIEDIPVDNILELCLKESISGELILQSEGKVGIVRLANGDILGVEIEDARDDAALDILRLWKKGTFVIRPSEIKIGRDIHTHHAEVDLSKAVEISDNIWWVGAAHTDSRGQKNSYLAIYKTDRQPIHLLVDPGSPIHLNEITHKTGQVIGDASRINLYLLSAGSADVALNSMFVRKMNPRAICITSRVAWEQQIRHFEIPEESVKKINLTGIYKLKLASGNRLIILPAPFSPQPGAFMTYDQKRRILFSGNLFSSYTAGSDRTAAYLYAVEEDWNGMLRFHLERFPSATVIHSLLAMIATLDPAPRVIAPRYGRLIREEQMDYFTDRLAGMDWGYNSKNAYQNKEDRLVIQAANNVLEQVQDEMSLDEAIAKLQSDDYMAGHVLFEGTQIERLLCEGAVFYPAFIRILSQDLSEAAANKIKTTALKAAYNLGLQLPDLAEKE
;
A
#
# COMPACT_ATOMS: atom_id res chain seq x y z
N MET A 1 -7.37 4.69 3.65
CA MET A 1 -8.16 5.91 3.36
C MET A 1 -7.57 7.06 4.16
N LYS A 2 -7.26 8.22 3.56
CA LYS A 2 -6.93 9.42 4.33
C LYS A 2 -8.19 9.86 5.08
N SER A 3 -8.08 10.30 6.34
CA SER A 3 -9.22 10.91 7.03
C SER A 3 -9.60 12.21 6.30
N LYS A 4 -10.90 12.45 6.15
CA LYS A 4 -11.41 13.71 5.58
C LYS A 4 -11.10 14.86 6.54
N LYS A 5 -10.82 16.05 6.00
CA LYS A 5 -10.68 17.26 6.81
C LYS A 5 -12.05 17.86 7.10
N THR A 6 -12.28 18.33 8.32
CA THR A 6 -13.58 18.88 8.73
C THR A 6 -13.60 20.39 8.54
N ILE A 7 -14.59 20.92 7.83
CA ILE A 7 -14.80 22.35 7.61
C ILE A 7 -16.14 22.76 8.23
N LEU A 8 -16.13 23.79 9.08
CA LEU A 8 -17.35 24.41 9.59
C LEU A 8 -17.75 25.58 8.68
N VAL A 9 -18.95 25.53 8.12
CA VAL A 9 -19.54 26.62 7.32
C VAL A 9 -20.65 27.28 8.12
N VAL A 10 -20.53 28.60 8.33
CA VAL A 10 -21.49 29.42 9.09
C VAL A 10 -22.10 30.49 8.19
N GLU A 11 -23.36 30.33 7.82
CA GLU A 11 -24.02 31.16 6.81
C GLU A 11 -25.55 31.14 7.03
N ASP A 12 -26.18 32.31 7.08
CA ASP A 12 -27.62 32.44 7.36
C ASP A 12 -28.48 32.31 6.11
N GLU A 13 -27.93 32.57 4.92
CA GLU A 13 -28.62 32.34 3.65
C GLU A 13 -28.56 30.85 3.26
N GLU A 14 -29.63 30.11 3.56
CA GLU A 14 -29.75 28.66 3.28
C GLU A 14 -29.31 28.23 1.85
N PRO A 15 -29.65 28.97 0.76
CA PRO A 15 -29.17 28.61 -0.58
C PRO A 15 -27.64 28.66 -0.73
N ILE A 16 -26.98 29.61 -0.06
CA ILE A 16 -25.52 29.77 -0.09
C ILE A 16 -24.86 28.68 0.76
N LEU A 17 -25.42 28.41 1.95
CA LEU A 17 -24.95 27.36 2.86
C LEU A 17 -24.98 25.98 2.17
N LEU A 18 -26.09 25.63 1.52
CA LEU A 18 -26.25 24.36 0.80
C LEU A 18 -25.33 24.27 -0.43
N ALA A 19 -25.14 25.38 -1.15
CA ALA A 19 -24.22 25.41 -2.29
C ALA A 19 -22.77 25.16 -1.85
N LEU A 20 -22.31 25.82 -0.78
CA LEU A 20 -20.98 25.62 -0.22
C LEU A 20 -20.79 24.19 0.31
N GLN A 21 -21.76 23.68 1.08
CA GLN A 21 -21.72 22.30 1.56
C GLN A 21 -21.54 21.32 0.39
N ARG A 22 -22.35 21.46 -0.66
CA ARG A 22 -22.31 20.56 -1.81
C ARG A 22 -21.01 20.67 -2.61
N ILE A 23 -20.47 21.89 -2.78
CA ILE A 23 -19.18 22.12 -3.43
C ILE A 23 -18.06 21.39 -2.68
N LEU A 24 -18.03 21.52 -1.35
CA LEU A 24 -16.98 20.94 -0.51
C LEU A 24 -17.11 19.42 -0.41
N GLU A 25 -18.31 18.88 -0.26
CA GLU A 25 -18.54 17.43 -0.16
C GLU A 25 -18.27 16.71 -1.49
N LEU A 26 -18.63 17.30 -2.63
CA LEU A 26 -18.39 16.72 -3.97
C LEU A 26 -16.90 16.61 -4.31
N SER A 27 -16.03 17.38 -3.65
CA SER A 27 -14.58 17.23 -3.79
C SER A 27 -14.06 15.87 -3.26
N GLY A 28 -14.84 15.20 -2.40
CA GLY A 28 -14.47 13.95 -1.74
C GLY A 28 -13.43 14.08 -0.61
N GLN A 29 -12.86 15.27 -0.40
CA GLN A 29 -11.76 15.53 0.53
C GLN A 29 -12.22 16.08 1.89
N TYR A 30 -13.41 16.69 1.93
CA TYR A 30 -13.91 17.42 3.09
C TYR A 30 -15.15 16.76 3.69
N GLU A 31 -15.25 16.86 5.01
CA GLU A 31 -16.48 16.67 5.77
C GLU A 31 -16.96 18.06 6.21
N VAL A 32 -18.25 18.36 6.03
CA VAL A 32 -18.78 19.69 6.27
C VAL A 32 -19.73 19.68 7.44
N ILE A 33 -19.50 20.57 8.40
CA ILE A 33 -20.45 20.90 9.47
C ILE A 33 -21.05 22.26 9.12
N THR A 34 -22.36 22.42 9.29
CA THR A 34 -23.07 23.64 8.96
C THR A 34 -23.67 24.30 10.20
N ALA A 35 -23.76 25.63 10.19
CA ALA A 35 -24.42 26.44 11.20
C ALA A 35 -25.07 27.68 10.54
N GLY A 36 -26.22 28.12 11.06
CA GLY A 36 -26.96 29.26 10.49
C GLY A 36 -26.53 30.64 11.01
N ASP A 37 -25.79 30.69 12.13
CA ASP A 37 -25.29 31.93 12.72
C ASP A 37 -24.09 31.68 13.64
N GLY A 38 -23.47 32.74 14.16
CA GLY A 38 -22.29 32.64 15.02
C GLY A 38 -22.53 31.91 16.34
N GLU A 39 -23.75 31.93 16.91
CA GLU A 39 -24.04 31.21 18.15
C GLU A 39 -24.08 29.70 17.91
N GLN A 40 -24.75 29.27 16.84
CA GLN A 40 -24.76 27.88 16.40
C GLN A 40 -23.35 27.41 15.99
N GLY A 41 -22.56 28.31 15.40
CA GLY A 41 -21.14 28.06 15.11
C GLY A 41 -20.34 27.76 16.36
N LEU A 42 -20.49 28.55 17.43
CA LEU A 42 -19.83 28.30 18.72
C LEU A 42 -20.30 26.98 19.36
N ASP A 43 -21.58 26.64 19.25
CA ASP A 43 -22.10 25.37 19.74
C ASP A 43 -21.54 24.16 18.97
N ALA A 44 -21.32 24.30 17.66
CA ALA A 44 -20.64 23.28 16.86
C ALA A 44 -19.18 23.10 17.32
N LEU A 45 -18.46 24.19 17.61
CA LEU A 45 -17.08 24.15 18.09
C LEU A 45 -16.90 23.47 19.45
N LYS A 46 -17.95 23.37 20.27
CA LYS A 46 -17.93 22.58 21.52
C LYS A 46 -17.90 21.07 21.28
N ARG A 47 -18.37 20.62 20.11
CA ARG A 47 -18.50 19.20 19.77
C ARG A 47 -17.33 18.70 18.93
N VAL A 48 -16.86 19.52 17.99
CA VAL A 48 -15.79 19.20 17.05
C VAL A 48 -14.94 20.44 16.83
N VAL A 49 -13.61 20.29 16.89
CA VAL A 49 -12.68 21.34 16.47
C VAL A 49 -12.42 21.15 14.97
N PRO A 50 -12.93 22.03 14.09
CA PRO A 50 -12.76 21.88 12.66
C PRO A 50 -11.34 22.26 12.24
N ASP A 51 -10.91 21.71 11.11
CA ASP A 51 -9.65 22.07 10.48
C ASP A 51 -9.69 23.48 9.86
N MET A 52 -10.88 24.00 9.54
CA MET A 52 -11.11 25.34 9.01
C MET A 52 -12.54 25.83 9.29
N ILE A 53 -12.70 27.14 9.43
CA ILE A 53 -14.00 27.82 9.54
C ILE A 53 -14.19 28.74 8.33
N ILE A 54 -15.38 28.69 7.73
CA ILE A 54 -15.83 29.62 6.69
C ILE A 54 -17.10 30.29 7.22
N SER A 55 -17.15 31.61 7.32
CA SER A 55 -18.28 32.30 7.96
C SER A 55 -18.66 33.59 7.23
N ASP A 56 -19.96 33.84 7.02
CA ASP A 56 -20.42 35.17 6.59
C ASP A 56 -20.17 36.21 7.68
N ILE A 57 -19.76 37.40 7.25
CA ILE A 57 -19.68 38.58 8.11
C ILE A 57 -21.07 39.03 8.57
N SER A 58 -22.08 39.00 7.69
CA SER A 58 -23.35 39.70 7.94
C SER A 58 -24.50 38.77 8.31
N MET A 59 -24.37 38.09 9.46
CA MET A 59 -25.38 37.15 9.97
C MET A 59 -26.22 37.76 11.10
N PRO A 60 -27.48 37.31 11.32
CA PRO A 60 -28.30 37.66 12.47
C PRO A 60 -27.75 37.07 13.78
N ASN A 61 -28.26 37.56 14.92
CA ASN A 61 -27.85 37.18 16.28
C ASN A 61 -26.38 37.50 16.58
N MET A 62 -25.46 36.65 16.15
CA MET A 62 -24.02 36.86 16.24
C MET A 62 -23.42 36.94 14.84
N ASN A 63 -22.92 38.14 14.51
CA ASN A 63 -22.25 38.38 13.23
C ASN A 63 -20.89 37.66 13.16
N GLY A 64 -20.36 37.48 11.95
CA GLY A 64 -19.11 36.75 11.73
C GLY A 64 -17.89 37.38 12.38
N LEU A 65 -17.86 38.72 12.56
CA LEU A 65 -16.73 39.40 13.20
C LEU A 65 -16.66 39.07 14.69
N ASP A 66 -17.81 39.11 15.37
CA ASP A 66 -17.89 38.77 16.78
C ASP A 66 -17.72 37.26 17.00
N PHE A 67 -18.22 36.43 16.09
CA PHE A 67 -17.91 35.00 16.09
C PHE A 67 -16.40 34.74 15.97
N CYS A 68 -15.72 35.38 15.00
CA CYS A 68 -14.28 35.25 14.79
C CYS A 68 -13.48 35.65 16.04
N LYS A 69 -13.82 36.78 16.67
CA LYS A 69 -13.18 37.17 17.94
C LYS A 69 -13.30 36.07 19.00
N ARG A 70 -14.46 35.42 19.12
CA ARG A 70 -14.69 34.35 20.12
C ARG A 70 -13.93 33.08 19.78
N VAL A 71 -13.77 32.78 18.49
CA VAL A 71 -12.87 31.71 18.02
C VAL A 71 -11.41 32.02 18.38
N ARG A 72 -10.98 33.27 18.23
CA ARG A 72 -9.62 33.74 18.56
C ARG A 72 -9.37 33.86 20.07
N ASP A 73 -10.37 34.18 20.87
CA ASP A 73 -10.28 34.28 22.34
C ASP A 73 -10.16 32.90 23.03
N ASN A 74 -10.44 31.80 22.31
CA ASN A 74 -10.42 30.45 22.85
C ASN A 74 -9.11 29.72 22.47
N PRO A 75 -8.27 29.31 23.45
CA PRO A 75 -6.99 28.64 23.18
C PRO A 75 -7.06 27.37 22.32
N ILE A 76 -8.21 26.70 22.30
CA ILE A 76 -8.39 25.46 21.52
C ILE A 76 -8.60 25.78 20.03
N THR A 77 -9.30 26.88 19.74
CA THR A 77 -9.72 27.25 18.37
C THR A 77 -8.98 28.46 17.82
N GLU A 78 -8.13 29.12 18.62
CA GLU A 78 -7.44 30.36 18.25
C GLU A 78 -6.59 30.23 16.99
N SER A 79 -6.09 29.02 16.71
CA SER A 79 -5.24 28.71 15.55
C SER A 79 -6.00 28.09 14.37
N THR A 80 -7.32 27.87 14.49
CA THR A 80 -8.13 27.32 13.40
C THR A 80 -8.23 28.34 12.27
N PRO A 81 -7.81 28.02 11.03
CA PRO A 81 -7.89 28.97 9.93
C PRO A 81 -9.33 29.43 9.66
N PHE A 82 -9.51 30.72 9.44
CA PHE A 82 -10.83 31.37 9.35
C PHE A 82 -10.98 32.19 8.06
N ILE A 83 -11.93 31.82 7.20
CA ILE A 83 -12.24 32.55 5.96
C ILE A 83 -13.57 33.29 6.13
N PHE A 84 -13.58 34.58 5.81
CA PHE A 84 -14.81 35.36 5.76
C PHE A 84 -15.52 35.26 4.41
N LEU A 85 -16.84 35.09 4.40
CA LEU A 85 -17.69 35.38 3.24
C LEU A 85 -18.20 36.81 3.35
N THR A 86 -18.20 37.57 2.25
CA THR A 86 -18.77 38.93 2.26
C THR A 86 -19.24 39.36 0.87
N ALA A 87 -20.33 40.11 0.80
CA ALA A 87 -20.76 40.82 -0.42
C ALA A 87 -20.11 42.22 -0.57
N LYS A 88 -19.42 42.72 0.47
CA LYS A 88 -18.91 44.09 0.54
C LYS A 88 -17.40 44.12 0.72
N LYS A 89 -16.71 44.80 -0.20
CA LYS A 89 -15.24 44.93 -0.17
C LYS A 89 -14.76 45.73 1.03
N GLU A 90 -15.54 46.72 1.48
CA GLU A 90 -15.13 47.57 2.61
C GLU A 90 -14.97 46.78 3.91
N LYS A 91 -15.76 45.71 4.10
CA LYS A 91 -15.73 44.86 5.30
C LYS A 91 -14.53 43.91 5.38
N MET A 92 -13.72 43.78 4.31
CA MET A 92 -12.53 42.91 4.34
C MET A 92 -11.50 43.38 5.37
N VAL A 93 -11.28 44.70 5.46
CA VAL A 93 -10.30 45.28 6.37
C VAL A 93 -10.70 45.00 7.81
N GLU A 94 -11.99 45.12 8.13
CA GLU A 94 -12.56 44.79 9.44
C GLU A 94 -12.44 43.30 9.74
N GLY A 95 -12.71 42.43 8.78
CA GLY A 95 -12.57 40.97 8.92
C GLY A 95 -11.13 40.53 9.22
N ILE A 96 -10.16 40.99 8.44
CA ILE A 96 -8.74 40.69 8.69
C ILE A 96 -8.31 41.23 10.06
N SER A 97 -8.75 42.44 10.43
CA SER A 97 -8.44 43.04 11.73
C SER A 97 -9.07 42.28 12.91
N ALA A 98 -10.21 41.61 12.70
CA ALA A 98 -10.86 40.77 13.69
C ALA A 98 -10.18 39.38 13.86
N GLY A 99 -9.16 39.08 13.05
CA GLY A 99 -8.41 37.83 13.11
C GLY A 99 -8.71 36.86 11.97
N GLY A 100 -9.40 37.27 10.90
CA GLY A 100 -9.60 36.46 9.71
C GLY A 100 -8.30 36.19 8.93
N ASP A 101 -8.18 34.99 8.36
CA ASP A 101 -7.00 34.57 7.59
C ASP A 101 -7.07 34.93 6.11
N ASP A 102 -8.28 34.99 5.55
CA ASP A 102 -8.61 35.35 4.18
C ASP A 102 -10.12 35.67 4.05
N PHE A 103 -10.56 36.04 2.85
CA PHE A 103 -11.97 36.27 2.52
C PHE A 103 -12.35 35.72 1.13
N LEU A 104 -13.64 35.48 0.93
CA LEU A 104 -14.32 35.11 -0.31
C LEU A 104 -15.40 36.16 -0.59
N LEU A 105 -15.38 36.72 -1.80
CA LEU A 105 -16.38 37.69 -2.24
C LEU A 105 -17.60 36.98 -2.83
N LYS A 106 -18.79 37.34 -2.35
CA LYS A 106 -20.06 36.92 -2.97
C LYS A 106 -20.33 37.79 -4.23
N PRO A 107 -20.69 37.20 -5.39
CA PRO A 107 -20.76 35.77 -5.70
C PRO A 107 -19.37 35.16 -5.99
N PHE A 108 -19.15 33.91 -5.57
CA PHE A 108 -17.90 33.17 -5.76
C PHE A 108 -18.09 31.96 -6.67
N SER A 109 -17.01 31.53 -7.32
CA SER A 109 -16.99 30.30 -8.14
C SER A 109 -16.52 29.08 -7.35
N VAL A 110 -16.84 27.87 -7.85
CA VAL A 110 -16.41 26.59 -7.25
C VAL A 110 -14.88 26.54 -7.12
N ASP A 111 -14.16 26.89 -8.20
CA ASP A 111 -12.71 26.84 -8.24
C ASP A 111 -12.08 27.85 -7.26
N GLU A 112 -12.67 29.04 -7.12
CA GLU A 112 -12.18 30.07 -6.20
C GLU A 112 -12.25 29.62 -4.73
N VAL A 113 -13.35 28.96 -4.34
CA VAL A 113 -13.52 28.41 -2.99
C VAL A 113 -12.46 27.34 -2.72
N LEU A 114 -12.30 26.37 -3.62
CA LEU A 114 -11.36 25.26 -3.44
C LEU A 114 -9.90 25.72 -3.40
N VAL A 115 -9.50 26.61 -4.31
CA VAL A 115 -8.13 27.15 -4.37
C VAL A 115 -7.77 27.91 -3.09
N LYS A 116 -8.69 28.71 -2.55
CA LYS A 116 -8.45 29.47 -1.31
C LYS A 116 -8.30 28.56 -0.10
N ILE A 117 -9.16 27.56 0.03
CA ILE A 117 -9.08 26.56 1.10
C ILE A 117 -7.73 25.82 1.06
N GLU A 118 -7.32 25.35 -0.12
CA GLU A 118 -6.05 24.66 -0.29
C GLU A 118 -4.84 25.56 0.01
N ALA A 119 -4.88 26.82 -0.41
CA ALA A 119 -3.80 27.79 -0.15
C ALA A 119 -3.61 28.04 1.35
N ILE A 120 -4.69 28.19 2.11
CA ILE A 120 -4.62 28.42 3.56
C ILE A 120 -4.15 27.17 4.30
N PHE A 121 -4.64 25.98 3.94
CA PHE A 121 -4.12 24.75 4.54
C PHE A 121 -2.61 24.59 4.34
N ARG A 122 -2.11 24.97 3.16
CA ARG A 122 -0.67 24.99 2.86
C ARG A 122 0.09 26.02 3.70
N ARG A 123 -0.48 27.21 3.94
CA ARG A 123 0.11 28.26 4.78
C ARG A 123 0.21 27.82 6.24
N VAL A 124 -0.85 27.22 6.78
CA VAL A 124 -0.88 26.75 8.19
C VAL A 124 0.15 25.65 8.44
N ALA A 125 0.30 24.70 7.50
CA ALA A 125 1.37 23.71 7.57
C ALA A 125 2.76 24.37 7.59
N LYS A 126 3.00 25.34 6.70
CA LYS A 126 4.27 26.08 6.62
C LYS A 126 4.62 26.86 7.89
N SER A 127 3.65 27.46 8.58
CA SER A 127 3.89 28.21 9.83
C SER A 127 4.19 27.30 11.03
N LYS A 128 3.55 26.12 11.11
CA LYS A 128 3.85 25.12 12.16
C LYS A 128 5.29 24.61 12.04
N ILE A 129 5.75 24.39 10.82
CA ILE A 129 7.16 24.04 10.50
C ILE A 129 8.12 25.12 10.98
N GLN A 130 7.75 26.40 10.87
CA GLN A 130 8.62 27.52 11.25
C GLN A 130 8.80 27.65 12.78
N ALA A 131 7.78 27.31 13.56
CA ALA A 131 7.86 27.27 15.03
C ALA A 131 8.79 26.16 15.57
N LEU A 132 8.94 25.07 14.82
CA LEU A 132 9.78 23.92 15.16
C LEU A 132 11.28 24.11 14.81
N GLN A 133 11.64 25.28 14.27
CA GLN A 133 13.03 25.62 13.90
C GLN A 133 13.92 25.99 15.10
N HIS A 134 13.39 25.96 16.34
CA HIS A 134 14.12 26.28 17.57
C HIS A 134 14.34 25.03 18.45
N LYS A 135 15.51 25.02 19.12
CA LYS A 135 15.99 23.96 20.02
C LYS A 135 14.90 23.54 21.02
N GLY A 136 14.59 22.25 21.08
CA GLY A 136 13.64 21.64 22.02
C GLY A 136 14.30 20.58 22.91
N LEU A 137 13.55 20.08 23.89
CA LEU A 137 13.98 19.01 24.81
C LEU A 137 13.38 17.66 24.39
N ILE A 138 14.18 16.60 24.40
CA ILE A 138 13.76 15.22 24.09
C ILE A 138 12.79 14.69 25.17
N GLU A 139 12.87 15.25 26.38
CA GLU A 139 12.00 14.91 27.51
C GLU A 139 10.55 15.33 27.27
N ASP A 140 10.35 16.44 26.54
CA ASP A 140 9.03 16.98 26.21
C ASP A 140 8.43 16.29 24.99
N ILE A 141 9.26 15.90 24.03
CA ILE A 141 8.85 15.25 22.78
C ILE A 141 9.81 14.08 22.50
N PRO A 142 9.36 12.82 22.66
CA PRO A 142 10.18 11.64 22.37
C PRO A 142 10.69 11.63 20.92
N VAL A 143 11.86 11.03 20.70
CA VAL A 143 12.54 11.00 19.39
C VAL A 143 11.64 10.48 18.26
N ASP A 144 10.84 9.44 18.50
CA ASP A 144 9.88 8.93 17.51
C ASP A 144 8.84 9.97 17.09
N ASN A 145 8.34 10.75 18.04
CA ASN A 145 7.36 11.80 17.77
C ASN A 145 7.99 12.97 17.01
N ILE A 146 9.27 13.28 17.27
CA ILE A 146 10.02 14.29 16.51
C ILE A 146 10.20 13.83 15.05
N LEU A 147 10.54 12.55 14.85
CA LEU A 147 10.70 11.96 13.51
C LEU A 147 9.36 11.88 12.75
N GLU A 148 8.28 11.45 13.41
CA GLU A 148 6.93 11.43 12.85
C GLU A 148 6.48 12.84 12.43
N LEU A 149 6.82 13.84 13.25
CA LEU A 149 6.53 15.23 12.95
C LEU A 149 7.35 15.76 11.77
N CYS A 150 8.63 15.38 11.65
CA CYS A 150 9.43 15.69 10.47
C CYS A 150 8.84 15.08 9.20
N LEU A 151 8.35 13.84 9.28
CA LEU A 151 7.68 13.12 8.19
C LEU A 151 6.37 13.80 7.77
N LYS A 152 5.49 14.07 8.74
CA LYS A 152 4.17 14.67 8.51
C LYS A 152 4.25 16.03 7.84
N GLU A 153 5.26 16.80 8.22
CA GLU A 153 5.46 18.17 7.76
C GLU A 153 6.44 18.27 6.58
N SER A 154 6.87 17.14 6.04
CA SER A 154 7.80 17.05 4.92
C SER A 154 9.08 17.88 5.10
N ILE A 155 9.69 17.83 6.28
CA ILE A 155 10.88 18.62 6.61
C ILE A 155 12.11 18.12 5.83
N SER A 156 12.81 19.04 5.17
CA SER A 156 14.13 18.81 4.57
C SER A 156 15.23 19.53 5.37
N GLY A 157 16.31 18.83 5.72
CA GLY A 157 17.38 19.37 6.56
C GLY A 157 17.95 18.35 7.54
N GLU A 158 18.60 18.81 8.61
CA GLU A 158 19.18 17.93 9.62
C GLU A 158 18.41 18.04 10.93
N LEU A 159 17.95 16.92 11.47
CA LEU A 159 17.56 16.80 12.87
C LEU A 159 18.79 16.38 13.68
N ILE A 160 19.26 17.27 14.54
CA ILE A 160 20.42 17.05 15.40
C ILE A 160 19.90 16.77 16.81
N LEU A 161 20.21 15.60 17.34
CA LEU A 161 19.89 15.18 18.70
C LEU A 161 21.17 15.14 19.53
N GLN A 162 21.10 15.52 20.80
CA GLN A 162 22.23 15.46 21.72
C GLN A 162 21.78 14.92 23.08
N SER A 163 22.45 13.87 23.57
CA SER A 163 22.21 13.27 24.88
C SER A 163 23.52 12.75 25.46
N GLU A 164 23.77 12.99 26.76
CA GLU A 164 24.92 12.45 27.51
C GLU A 164 26.29 12.61 26.81
N GLY A 165 26.51 13.74 26.13
CA GLY A 165 27.77 14.04 25.42
C GLY A 165 27.88 13.44 24.01
N LYS A 166 26.92 12.61 23.60
CA LYS A 166 26.82 12.03 22.25
C LYS A 166 25.94 12.89 21.35
N VAL A 167 26.24 12.88 20.06
CA VAL A 167 25.48 13.62 19.03
C VAL A 167 24.99 12.65 17.97
N GLY A 168 23.68 12.66 17.75
CA GLY A 168 23.01 11.97 16.66
C GLY A 168 22.61 12.97 15.57
N ILE A 169 22.84 12.62 14.31
CA ILE A 169 22.40 13.41 13.17
C ILE A 169 21.48 12.55 12.32
N VAL A 170 20.25 13.01 12.12
CA VAL A 170 19.28 12.43 11.20
C VAL A 170 19.14 13.39 10.03
N ARG A 171 19.51 12.95 8.82
CA ARG A 171 19.34 13.73 7.60
C ARG A 171 17.96 13.46 7.03
N LEU A 172 17.23 14.51 6.67
CA LEU A 172 15.84 14.46 6.27
C LEU A 172 15.65 15.12 4.90
N ALA A 173 14.84 14.55 4.03
CA ALA A 173 14.35 15.20 2.82
C ALA A 173 12.87 14.92 2.62
N ASN A 174 12.07 15.98 2.47
CA ASN A 174 10.62 15.92 2.43
C ASN A 174 10.02 15.07 3.56
N GLY A 175 10.67 15.06 4.73
CA GLY A 175 10.27 14.34 5.93
C GLY A 175 10.78 12.90 6.02
N ASP A 176 11.31 12.35 4.93
CA ASP A 176 11.90 11.01 4.91
C ASP A 176 13.33 11.04 5.46
N ILE A 177 13.70 10.01 6.24
CA ILE A 177 15.05 9.82 6.76
C ILE A 177 15.95 9.34 5.61
N LEU A 178 16.94 10.15 5.26
CA LEU A 178 17.96 9.84 4.26
C LEU A 178 19.17 9.10 4.83
N GLY A 179 19.40 9.21 6.13
CA GLY A 179 20.52 8.58 6.80
C GLY A 179 20.62 9.04 8.24
N VAL A 180 21.16 8.15 9.09
CA VAL A 180 21.28 8.39 10.53
C VAL A 180 22.72 8.11 10.94
N GLU A 181 23.31 9.01 11.72
CA GLU A 181 24.70 8.86 12.18
C GLU A 181 24.78 9.14 13.69
N ILE A 182 25.45 8.26 14.42
CA ILE A 182 25.85 8.48 15.82
C ILE A 182 27.21 7.82 16.06
N GLU A 183 28.24 8.65 16.28
CA GLU A 183 29.63 8.16 16.46
C GLU A 183 30.04 7.17 15.34
N ASP A 184 30.26 5.90 15.69
CA ASP A 184 30.66 4.83 14.76
C ASP A 184 29.48 4.05 14.16
N ALA A 185 28.25 4.28 14.63
CA ALA A 185 27.05 3.62 14.14
C ALA A 185 26.35 4.44 13.05
N ARG A 186 25.76 3.75 12.07
CA ARG A 186 25.03 4.34 10.95
C ARG A 186 23.66 3.69 10.74
N ASP A 187 22.76 4.45 10.12
CA ASP A 187 21.43 4.07 9.65
C ASP A 187 20.61 3.32 10.70
N ASP A 188 20.14 2.10 10.41
CA ASP A 188 19.24 1.37 11.31
C ASP A 188 19.84 1.19 12.72
N ALA A 189 21.13 0.86 12.81
CA ALA A 189 21.83 0.72 14.09
C ALA A 189 21.97 2.05 14.85
N ALA A 190 22.15 3.16 14.13
CA ALA A 190 22.19 4.48 14.72
C ALA A 190 20.80 4.94 15.20
N LEU A 191 19.76 4.66 14.40
CA LEU A 191 18.39 5.04 14.69
C LEU A 191 17.85 4.35 15.95
N ASP A 192 18.16 3.06 16.12
CA ASP A 192 17.78 2.30 17.31
C ASP A 192 18.41 2.90 18.58
N ILE A 193 19.66 3.36 18.51
CA ILE A 193 20.33 4.03 19.64
C ILE A 193 19.64 5.37 19.96
N LEU A 194 19.30 6.17 18.95
CA LEU A 194 18.66 7.47 19.15
C LEU A 194 17.27 7.34 19.79
N ARG A 195 16.49 6.32 19.42
CA ARG A 195 15.16 6.05 20.00
C ARG A 195 15.19 5.74 21.50
N LEU A 196 16.32 5.24 22.00
CA LEU A 196 16.51 4.94 23.41
C LEU A 196 16.78 6.19 24.26
N TRP A 197 17.13 7.32 23.65
CA TRP A 197 17.40 8.56 24.38
C TRP A 197 16.12 9.13 24.98
N LYS A 198 16.08 9.21 26.31
CA LYS A 198 14.94 9.76 27.07
C LYS A 198 15.17 11.17 27.59
N LYS A 199 16.41 11.66 27.53
CA LYS A 199 16.84 13.00 27.98
C LYS A 199 17.75 13.63 26.96
N GLY A 200 17.77 14.95 26.89
CA GLY A 200 18.64 15.71 25.98
C GLY A 200 17.92 16.77 25.18
N THR A 201 18.59 17.28 24.15
CA THR A 201 18.06 18.35 23.29
C THR A 201 18.01 17.92 21.85
N PHE A 202 17.06 18.46 21.09
CA PHE A 202 17.02 18.33 19.65
C PHE A 202 16.97 19.70 18.97
N VAL A 203 17.48 19.78 17.75
CA VAL A 203 17.40 20.96 16.89
C VAL A 203 17.11 20.49 15.48
N ILE A 204 16.07 21.02 14.86
CA ILE A 204 15.82 20.85 13.44
C ILE A 204 16.48 22.03 12.72
N ARG A 205 17.37 21.74 11.77
CA ARG A 205 18.01 22.70 10.87
C ARG A 205 17.47 22.52 9.47
N PRO A 206 16.38 23.21 9.11
CA PRO A 206 15.86 23.16 7.76
C PRO A 206 16.91 23.72 6.82
N SER A 207 17.24 22.96 5.80
CA SER A 207 18.10 23.42 4.72
C SER A 207 17.70 22.67 3.46
N GLU A 208 17.84 23.32 2.31
CA GLU A 208 18.01 22.56 1.09
C GLU A 208 19.33 21.80 1.25
N ILE A 209 19.24 20.54 1.64
CA ILE A 209 20.42 19.67 1.65
C ILE A 209 20.87 19.54 0.20
N LYS A 210 21.77 20.41 -0.24
CA LYS A 210 22.63 20.13 -1.38
C LYS A 210 23.55 19.02 -0.93
N ILE A 211 23.22 17.79 -1.31
CA ILE A 211 24.01 16.61 -0.97
C ILE A 211 25.30 16.73 -1.77
N GLY A 212 26.31 17.31 -1.12
CA GLY A 212 27.68 17.29 -1.58
C GLY A 212 28.40 16.13 -0.92
N ARG A 213 28.37 14.97 -1.58
CA ARG A 213 29.49 14.04 -1.75
C ARG A 213 29.00 12.80 -2.48
N ASP A 214 29.75 12.45 -3.51
CA ASP A 214 29.58 11.30 -4.38
C ASP A 214 29.45 10.00 -3.60
N ILE A 215 28.33 9.33 -3.78
CA ILE A 215 28.26 7.87 -3.72
C ILE A 215 27.98 7.44 -5.15
N HIS A 216 29.02 6.88 -5.79
CA HIS A 216 28.91 6.32 -7.12
C HIS A 216 27.99 5.09 -7.11
N THR A 217 26.80 5.22 -7.70
CA THR A 217 26.28 4.22 -8.63
C THR A 217 25.68 4.95 -9.83
N HIS A 218 26.19 4.68 -11.02
CA HIS A 218 25.68 5.26 -12.27
C HIS A 218 24.27 4.73 -12.57
N HIS A 219 23.24 5.31 -11.97
CA HIS A 219 21.87 5.18 -12.47
C HIS A 219 21.60 6.38 -13.38
N ALA A 220 21.75 6.18 -14.69
CA ALA A 220 21.48 7.23 -15.66
C ALA A 220 20.01 7.65 -15.53
N GLU A 221 19.77 8.95 -15.33
CA GLU A 221 18.45 9.55 -15.55
C GLU A 221 17.97 9.15 -16.94
N VAL A 222 16.78 8.58 -17.03
CA VAL A 222 16.19 8.16 -18.30
C VAL A 222 15.01 9.05 -18.61
N ASP A 223 14.84 9.42 -19.87
CA ASP A 223 13.64 10.08 -20.34
C ASP A 223 12.45 9.12 -20.27
N LEU A 224 11.77 9.12 -19.12
CA LEU A 224 10.63 8.25 -18.86
C LEU A 224 9.41 8.59 -19.71
N SER A 225 9.43 9.64 -20.54
CA SER A 225 8.38 9.89 -21.54
C SER A 225 8.49 8.97 -22.76
N LYS A 226 9.63 8.29 -22.94
CA LYS A 226 9.92 7.39 -24.06
C LYS A 226 9.94 5.93 -23.64
N ALA A 227 9.88 5.04 -24.63
CA ALA A 227 10.17 3.64 -24.41
C ALA A 227 11.66 3.46 -24.07
N VAL A 228 11.96 2.61 -23.07
CA VAL A 228 13.33 2.37 -22.60
C VAL A 228 13.66 0.89 -22.74
N GLU A 229 14.73 0.54 -23.45
CA GLU A 229 15.18 -0.85 -23.54
C GLU A 229 15.81 -1.28 -22.21
N ILE A 230 15.25 -2.32 -21.58
CA ILE A 230 15.65 -2.80 -20.25
C ILE A 230 16.41 -4.13 -20.31
N SER A 231 16.33 -4.82 -21.44
CA SER A 231 17.09 -6.01 -21.81
C SER A 231 16.98 -6.20 -23.33
N ASP A 232 17.84 -7.02 -23.95
CA ASP A 232 17.83 -7.26 -25.41
C ASP A 232 16.42 -7.47 -25.97
N ASN A 233 15.92 -6.53 -26.79
CA ASN A 233 14.58 -6.55 -27.39
C ASN A 233 13.42 -6.60 -26.38
N ILE A 234 13.63 -6.10 -25.15
CA ILE A 234 12.61 -5.95 -24.11
C ILE A 234 12.61 -4.50 -23.63
N TRP A 235 11.45 -3.88 -23.67
CA TRP A 235 11.26 -2.46 -23.49
C TRP A 235 10.29 -2.21 -22.34
N TRP A 236 10.63 -1.26 -21.47
CA TRP A 236 9.67 -0.63 -20.59
C TRP A 236 8.85 0.39 -21.39
N VAL A 237 7.52 0.26 -21.31
CA VAL A 237 6.54 1.13 -21.97
C VAL A 237 5.47 1.62 -20.99
N GLY A 238 5.75 1.53 -19.68
CA GLY A 238 4.85 1.93 -18.60
C GLY A 238 4.69 3.45 -18.45
N ALA A 239 4.03 3.88 -17.37
CA ALA A 239 3.74 5.28 -17.06
C ALA A 239 4.49 5.74 -15.80
N ALA A 240 5.14 6.91 -15.89
CA ALA A 240 6.02 7.44 -14.84
C ALA A 240 5.29 8.19 -13.72
N HIS A 241 4.07 8.70 -13.95
CA HIS A 241 3.37 9.58 -13.00
C HIS A 241 1.87 9.35 -13.01
N THR A 242 1.32 8.69 -11.99
CA THR A 242 -0.10 8.33 -12.06
C THR A 242 -0.90 8.44 -10.77
N ASP A 243 -0.31 8.30 -9.58
CA ASP A 243 -0.98 8.49 -8.28
C ASP A 243 -0.01 8.20 -7.12
N SER A 244 -0.51 8.18 -5.89
CA SER A 244 0.21 7.81 -4.67
C SER A 244 0.81 6.40 -4.66
N ARG A 245 0.61 5.60 -5.72
CA ARG A 245 1.16 4.24 -5.85
C ARG A 245 2.41 4.19 -6.74
N GLY A 246 2.85 5.32 -7.28
CA GLY A 246 4.11 5.43 -8.02
C GLY A 246 4.04 5.01 -9.49
N GLN A 247 5.21 4.74 -10.08
CA GLN A 247 5.39 4.24 -11.45
C GLN A 247 4.57 2.98 -11.73
N LYS A 248 3.85 2.94 -12.86
CA LYS A 248 3.03 1.80 -13.31
C LYS A 248 3.71 1.14 -14.51
N ASN A 249 4.01 -0.15 -14.43
CA ASN A 249 4.83 -0.80 -15.44
C ASN A 249 4.02 -1.66 -16.41
N SER A 250 4.35 -1.51 -17.68
CA SER A 250 4.00 -2.42 -18.77
C SER A 250 5.25 -2.67 -19.60
N TYR A 251 5.39 -3.88 -20.15
CA TYR A 251 6.62 -4.30 -20.82
C TYR A 251 6.34 -4.85 -22.21
N LEU A 252 7.13 -4.43 -23.19
CA LEU A 252 7.03 -4.89 -24.57
C LEU A 252 8.26 -5.75 -24.91
N ALA A 253 8.05 -7.03 -25.22
CA ALA A 253 9.10 -7.95 -25.64
C ALA A 253 8.93 -8.32 -27.12
N ILE A 254 10.03 -8.31 -27.86
CA ILE A 254 10.05 -8.63 -29.29
C ILE A 254 10.79 -9.95 -29.49
N TYR A 255 10.13 -10.92 -30.12
CA TYR A 255 10.75 -12.18 -30.50
C TYR A 255 10.71 -12.34 -32.01
N LYS A 256 11.89 -12.38 -32.62
CA LYS A 256 12.04 -12.61 -34.05
C LYS A 256 11.57 -14.03 -34.41
N THR A 257 10.86 -14.16 -35.52
CA THR A 257 10.48 -15.44 -36.13
C THR A 257 10.73 -15.36 -37.63
N ASP A 258 10.73 -16.49 -38.33
CA ASP A 258 10.90 -16.53 -39.80
C ASP A 258 9.71 -15.92 -40.56
N ARG A 259 8.57 -15.70 -39.88
CA ARG A 259 7.37 -15.10 -40.46
C ARG A 259 7.20 -13.68 -39.93
N GLN A 260 6.33 -13.52 -38.93
CA GLN A 260 6.05 -12.25 -38.28
C GLN A 260 6.64 -12.26 -36.87
N PRO A 261 7.34 -11.19 -36.43
CA PRO A 261 7.79 -11.08 -35.05
C PRO A 261 6.63 -11.20 -34.07
N ILE A 262 6.89 -11.83 -32.92
CA ILE A 262 5.97 -11.81 -31.78
C ILE A 262 6.24 -10.51 -31.04
N HIS A 263 5.21 -9.67 -30.92
CA HIS A 263 5.22 -8.47 -30.08
C HIS A 263 4.36 -8.77 -28.87
N LEU A 264 5.03 -9.14 -27.77
CA LEU A 264 4.42 -9.51 -26.51
C LEU A 264 4.31 -8.29 -25.61
N LEU A 265 3.08 -7.91 -25.24
CA LEU A 265 2.83 -6.91 -24.19
C LEU A 265 2.54 -7.61 -22.86
N VAL A 266 3.29 -7.32 -21.82
CA VAL A 266 3.07 -7.83 -20.46
C VAL A 266 2.34 -6.77 -19.65
N ASP A 267 1.23 -7.17 -19.03
CA ASP A 267 0.36 -6.36 -18.19
C ASP A 267 -0.01 -5.02 -18.86
N PRO A 268 -0.95 -5.03 -19.83
CA PRO A 268 -1.35 -3.84 -20.61
C PRO A 268 -1.88 -2.67 -19.78
N GLY A 269 -2.28 -2.91 -18.53
CA GLY A 269 -2.57 -1.86 -17.56
C GLY A 269 -4.01 -1.33 -17.59
N SER A 270 -4.17 -0.12 -17.04
CA SER A 270 -5.45 0.60 -16.90
C SER A 270 -5.67 1.62 -18.04
N PRO A 271 -6.93 1.92 -18.42
CA PRO A 271 -7.28 2.90 -19.46
C PRO A 271 -6.66 4.28 -19.27
N ILE A 272 -6.40 4.68 -18.03
CA ILE A 272 -5.76 5.97 -17.70
C ILE A 272 -4.37 6.10 -18.37
N HIS A 273 -3.67 4.97 -18.58
CA HIS A 273 -2.31 4.96 -19.15
C HIS A 273 -2.27 4.49 -20.60
N LEU A 274 -3.43 4.22 -21.21
CA LEU A 274 -3.51 3.63 -22.54
C LEU A 274 -2.78 4.47 -23.60
N ASN A 275 -2.96 5.79 -23.58
CA ASN A 275 -2.30 6.69 -24.54
C ASN A 275 -0.78 6.67 -24.41
N GLU A 276 -0.26 6.65 -23.19
CA GLU A 276 1.18 6.63 -22.95
C GLU A 276 1.80 5.29 -23.37
N ILE A 277 1.16 4.18 -22.98
CA ILE A 277 1.60 2.81 -23.32
C ILE A 277 1.56 2.61 -24.84
N THR A 278 0.50 3.04 -25.52
CA THR A 278 0.37 2.89 -26.98
C THR A 278 1.35 3.78 -27.73
N HIS A 279 1.58 5.02 -27.26
CA HIS A 279 2.58 5.91 -27.84
C HIS A 279 4.00 5.32 -27.73
N LYS A 280 4.41 4.89 -26.54
CA LYS A 280 5.72 4.25 -26.31
C LYS A 280 5.87 2.94 -27.08
N THR A 281 4.81 2.13 -27.14
CA THR A 281 4.80 0.93 -27.98
C THR A 281 5.01 1.28 -29.46
N GLY A 282 4.32 2.31 -29.96
CA GLY A 282 4.46 2.80 -31.33
C GLY A 282 5.89 3.27 -31.65
N GLN A 283 6.60 3.89 -30.71
CA GLN A 283 8.01 4.26 -30.88
C GLN A 283 8.91 3.06 -31.18
N VAL A 284 8.60 1.88 -30.63
CA VAL A 284 9.43 0.67 -30.74
C VAL A 284 9.04 -0.19 -31.95
N ILE A 285 7.74 -0.48 -32.12
CA ILE A 285 7.27 -1.41 -33.16
C ILE A 285 6.57 -0.73 -34.34
N GLY A 286 6.53 0.61 -34.35
CA GLY A 286 5.91 1.46 -35.37
C GLY A 286 4.45 1.79 -35.08
N ASP A 287 3.67 0.82 -34.58
CA ASP A 287 2.25 1.01 -34.24
C ASP A 287 1.78 -0.04 -33.20
N ALA A 288 0.98 0.38 -32.22
CA ALA A 288 0.49 -0.50 -31.16
C ALA A 288 -0.43 -1.64 -31.67
N SER A 289 -1.08 -1.48 -32.83
CA SER A 289 -1.84 -2.56 -33.49
C SER A 289 -0.97 -3.76 -33.89
N ARG A 290 0.35 -3.63 -33.87
CA ARG A 290 1.26 -4.75 -34.13
C ARG A 290 1.44 -5.68 -32.93
N ILE A 291 0.96 -5.31 -31.73
CA ILE A 291 0.89 -6.23 -30.58
C ILE A 291 0.06 -7.45 -30.99
N ASN A 292 0.63 -8.64 -30.90
CA ASN A 292 -0.02 -9.89 -31.34
C ASN A 292 -0.05 -10.98 -30.27
N LEU A 293 0.57 -10.72 -29.11
CA LEU A 293 0.50 -11.54 -27.92
C LEU A 293 0.47 -10.61 -26.70
N TYR A 294 -0.30 -10.94 -25.68
CA TYR A 294 -0.21 -10.25 -24.40
C TYR A 294 -0.44 -11.18 -23.22
N LEU A 295 0.22 -10.88 -22.10
CA LEU A 295 0.16 -11.62 -20.85
C LEU A 295 -0.58 -10.79 -19.80
N LEU A 296 -1.49 -11.42 -19.06
CA LEU A 296 -2.15 -10.85 -17.89
C LEU A 296 -1.72 -11.63 -16.66
N SER A 297 -0.78 -11.08 -15.90
CA SER A 297 -0.19 -11.71 -14.72
C SER A 297 -1.17 -11.89 -13.57
N ALA A 298 -2.29 -11.15 -13.57
CA ALA A 298 -3.35 -11.24 -12.59
C ALA A 298 -4.68 -10.70 -13.16
N GLY A 299 -5.78 -10.88 -12.43
CA GLY A 299 -7.13 -10.51 -12.86
C GLY A 299 -7.56 -9.08 -12.55
N SER A 300 -6.76 -8.32 -11.80
CA SER A 300 -7.13 -6.98 -11.35
C SER A 300 -7.38 -6.01 -12.51
N ALA A 301 -8.30 -5.07 -12.30
CA ALA A 301 -8.71 -4.08 -13.29
C ALA A 301 -7.53 -3.25 -13.81
N ASP A 302 -6.56 -2.95 -12.96
CA ASP A 302 -5.37 -2.17 -13.30
C ASP A 302 -4.28 -2.97 -14.06
N VAL A 303 -4.53 -4.24 -14.35
CA VAL A 303 -3.73 -5.09 -15.24
C VAL A 303 -4.45 -5.36 -16.54
N ALA A 304 -5.73 -5.71 -16.45
CA ALA A 304 -6.44 -6.37 -17.54
C ALA A 304 -7.38 -5.45 -18.35
N LEU A 305 -7.79 -4.29 -17.84
CA LEU A 305 -8.79 -3.45 -18.54
C LEU A 305 -8.33 -2.97 -19.92
N ASN A 306 -7.03 -2.72 -20.13
CA ASN A 306 -6.53 -2.34 -21.46
C ASN A 306 -6.59 -3.46 -22.51
N SER A 307 -6.88 -4.70 -22.11
CA SER A 307 -6.95 -5.85 -23.02
C SER A 307 -8.03 -5.68 -24.10
N MET A 308 -9.15 -5.03 -23.77
CA MET A 308 -10.20 -4.71 -24.75
C MET A 308 -9.65 -3.83 -25.88
N PHE A 309 -8.83 -2.84 -25.53
CA PHE A 309 -8.22 -1.95 -26.51
C PHE A 309 -7.14 -2.67 -27.33
N VAL A 310 -6.34 -3.54 -26.70
CA VAL A 310 -5.40 -4.41 -27.43
C VAL A 310 -6.14 -5.24 -28.47
N ARG A 311 -7.30 -5.83 -28.12
CA ARG A 311 -8.12 -6.57 -29.09
C ARG A 311 -8.79 -5.72 -30.14
N LYS A 312 -9.23 -4.52 -29.79
CA LYS A 312 -9.80 -3.57 -30.76
C LYS A 312 -8.75 -3.14 -31.78
N MET A 313 -7.52 -2.91 -31.35
CA MET A 313 -6.38 -2.56 -32.23
C MET A 313 -5.92 -3.75 -33.08
N ASN A 314 -5.91 -4.95 -32.49
CA ASN A 314 -5.58 -6.18 -33.20
C ASN A 314 -6.53 -7.35 -32.83
N PRO A 315 -7.55 -7.61 -33.66
CA PRO A 315 -8.49 -8.72 -33.45
C PRO A 315 -7.86 -10.12 -33.53
N ARG A 316 -6.57 -10.25 -33.84
CA ARG A 316 -5.84 -11.54 -33.83
C ARG A 316 -4.90 -11.70 -32.62
N ALA A 317 -4.76 -10.69 -31.76
CA ALA A 317 -3.77 -10.72 -30.66
C ALA A 317 -4.12 -11.72 -29.56
N ILE A 318 -3.31 -12.75 -29.33
CA ILE A 318 -3.66 -13.80 -28.34
C ILE A 318 -3.43 -13.29 -26.90
N CYS A 319 -4.38 -13.54 -26.00
CA CYS A 319 -4.20 -13.33 -24.56
C CYS A 319 -3.69 -14.61 -23.90
N ILE A 320 -2.76 -14.50 -22.94
CA ILE A 320 -2.39 -15.60 -22.04
C ILE A 320 -2.62 -15.14 -20.59
N THR A 321 -3.38 -15.94 -19.83
CA THR A 321 -3.60 -15.71 -18.40
C THR A 321 -3.91 -17.03 -17.68
N SER A 322 -3.90 -17.04 -16.35
CA SER A 322 -4.26 -18.23 -15.58
C SER A 322 -5.75 -18.54 -15.67
N ARG A 323 -6.10 -19.82 -15.57
CA ARG A 323 -7.51 -20.26 -15.49
C ARG A 323 -8.24 -19.58 -14.33
N VAL A 324 -7.58 -19.48 -13.17
CA VAL A 324 -8.15 -18.86 -11.97
C VAL A 324 -8.42 -17.36 -12.21
N ALA A 325 -7.47 -16.61 -12.78
CA ALA A 325 -7.67 -15.19 -13.07
C ALA A 325 -8.76 -14.96 -14.12
N TRP A 326 -8.86 -15.86 -15.12
CA TRP A 326 -9.95 -15.87 -16.10
C TRP A 326 -11.32 -16.02 -15.46
N GLU A 327 -11.49 -17.07 -14.65
CA GLU A 327 -12.76 -17.44 -14.04
C GLU A 327 -13.23 -16.43 -12.99
N GLN A 328 -12.30 -15.80 -12.27
CA GLN A 328 -12.62 -14.84 -11.21
C GLN A 328 -12.97 -13.43 -11.73
N GLN A 329 -12.19 -12.89 -12.68
CA GLN A 329 -12.30 -11.47 -13.05
C GLN A 329 -12.23 -11.23 -14.56
N ILE A 330 -11.27 -11.82 -15.28
CA ILE A 330 -10.93 -11.38 -16.65
C ILE A 330 -12.06 -11.66 -17.65
N ARG A 331 -12.83 -12.75 -17.48
CA ARG A 331 -13.97 -13.06 -18.37
C ARG A 331 -15.03 -11.96 -18.46
N HIS A 332 -15.03 -11.03 -17.50
CA HIS A 332 -15.96 -9.90 -17.45
C HIS A 332 -15.47 -8.66 -18.23
N PHE A 333 -14.25 -8.66 -18.78
CA PHE A 333 -13.66 -7.52 -19.48
C PHE A 333 -13.82 -7.58 -21.01
N GLU A 334 -14.95 -8.08 -21.53
CA GLU A 334 -15.29 -8.16 -22.97
C GLU A 334 -14.18 -8.71 -23.89
N ILE A 335 -13.30 -9.58 -23.37
CA ILE A 335 -12.29 -10.28 -24.18
C ILE A 335 -12.94 -11.55 -24.71
N PRO A 336 -12.92 -11.83 -26.03
CA PRO A 336 -13.49 -13.06 -26.56
C PRO A 336 -12.72 -14.28 -26.01
N GLU A 337 -13.43 -15.32 -25.58
CA GLU A 337 -12.84 -16.46 -24.88
C GLU A 337 -11.94 -17.30 -25.78
N GLU A 338 -12.31 -17.47 -27.05
CA GLU A 338 -11.52 -18.18 -28.09
C GLU A 338 -10.15 -17.55 -28.32
N SER A 339 -10.02 -16.32 -27.86
CA SER A 339 -8.91 -15.41 -28.03
C SER A 339 -7.91 -15.51 -26.86
N VAL A 340 -8.27 -16.28 -25.82
CA VAL A 340 -7.54 -16.42 -24.55
C VAL A 340 -7.06 -17.84 -24.33
N LYS A 341 -5.74 -17.99 -24.14
CA LYS A 341 -5.10 -19.22 -23.70
C LYS A 341 -5.00 -19.21 -22.17
N LYS A 342 -5.84 -20.03 -21.55
CA LYS A 342 -5.92 -20.23 -20.10
C LYS A 342 -4.91 -21.28 -19.64
N ILE A 343 -4.00 -20.91 -18.74
CA ILE A 343 -3.00 -21.83 -18.17
C ILE A 343 -3.44 -22.34 -16.79
N ASN A 344 -3.27 -23.63 -16.54
CA ASN A 344 -3.48 -24.22 -15.22
C ASN A 344 -2.16 -24.15 -14.44
N LEU A 345 -2.15 -23.43 -13.33
CA LEU A 345 -0.96 -23.14 -12.53
C LEU A 345 -0.86 -24.06 -11.31
N THR A 346 -0.90 -25.37 -11.51
CA THR A 346 -0.59 -26.35 -10.45
C THR A 346 0.92 -26.50 -10.19
N GLY A 347 1.75 -25.83 -11.00
CA GLY A 347 3.20 -25.82 -10.93
C GLY A 347 3.82 -24.93 -12.01
N ILE A 348 5.12 -25.06 -12.23
CA ILE A 348 5.86 -24.29 -13.24
C ILE A 348 5.37 -24.66 -14.66
N TYR A 349 4.96 -23.67 -15.44
CA TYR A 349 4.52 -23.85 -16.81
C TYR A 349 5.54 -23.31 -17.80
N LYS A 350 6.05 -24.15 -18.72
CA LYS A 350 7.02 -23.75 -19.74
C LYS A 350 6.33 -23.47 -21.07
N LEU A 351 6.27 -22.21 -21.47
CA LEU A 351 5.71 -21.76 -22.73
C LEU A 351 6.82 -21.66 -23.80
N LYS A 352 6.76 -22.50 -24.82
CA LYS A 352 7.62 -22.40 -26.00
C LYS A 352 6.97 -21.49 -27.04
N LEU A 353 7.67 -20.41 -27.42
CA LEU A 353 7.23 -19.49 -28.47
C LEU A 353 7.65 -20.01 -29.85
N ALA A 354 6.97 -19.55 -30.91
CA ALA A 354 7.32 -19.90 -32.29
C ALA A 354 8.73 -19.42 -32.70
N SER A 355 9.26 -18.41 -32.01
CA SER A 355 10.65 -17.95 -32.14
C SER A 355 11.70 -18.93 -31.60
N GLY A 356 11.27 -20.03 -30.96
CA GLY A 356 12.14 -20.96 -30.25
C GLY A 356 12.49 -20.55 -28.82
N ASN A 357 12.22 -19.30 -28.43
CA ASN A 357 12.43 -18.82 -27.06
C ASN A 357 11.45 -19.50 -26.08
N ARG A 358 11.86 -19.61 -24.82
CA ARG A 358 11.08 -20.24 -23.75
C ARG A 358 10.79 -19.22 -22.67
N LEU A 359 9.51 -19.09 -22.33
CA LEU A 359 9.04 -18.36 -21.17
C LEU A 359 8.67 -19.34 -20.08
N ILE A 360 9.20 -19.12 -18.88
CA ILE A 360 8.89 -19.91 -17.70
C ILE A 360 7.86 -19.13 -16.89
N ILE A 361 6.67 -19.67 -16.74
CA ILE A 361 5.58 -19.08 -15.96
C ILE A 361 5.57 -19.76 -14.59
N LEU A 362 5.78 -18.96 -13.54
CA LEU A 362 5.86 -19.40 -12.16
C LEU A 362 4.54 -19.06 -11.46
N PRO A 363 3.88 -20.01 -10.81
CA PRO A 363 2.71 -19.70 -10.00
C PRO A 363 3.09 -18.71 -8.89
N ALA A 364 2.30 -17.66 -8.70
CA ALA A 364 2.48 -16.71 -7.61
C ALA A 364 1.13 -16.47 -6.91
N PRO A 365 0.49 -17.54 -6.39
CA PRO A 365 -0.80 -17.41 -5.74
C PRO A 365 -0.66 -16.46 -4.54
N PHE A 366 -1.71 -15.70 -4.28
CA PHE A 366 -1.75 -14.73 -3.19
C PHE A 366 -0.70 -13.62 -3.31
N SER A 367 -0.35 -13.26 -4.55
CA SER A 367 0.44 -12.07 -4.91
C SER A 367 -0.40 -10.99 -5.61
N PRO A 368 -1.34 -10.30 -4.93
CA PRO A 368 -2.16 -10.74 -3.79
C PRO A 368 -3.33 -11.64 -4.25
N GLN A 369 -3.47 -11.88 -5.55
CA GLN A 369 -4.62 -12.59 -6.13
C GLN A 369 -4.34 -14.10 -6.27
N PRO A 370 -5.33 -14.98 -6.05
CA PRO A 370 -5.13 -16.44 -6.14
C PRO A 370 -4.62 -16.92 -7.51
N GLY A 371 -5.02 -16.25 -8.58
CA GLY A 371 -4.61 -16.59 -9.95
C GLY A 371 -3.35 -15.90 -10.45
N ALA A 372 -2.59 -15.23 -9.59
CA ALA A 372 -1.42 -14.46 -10.02
C ALA A 372 -0.23 -15.35 -10.41
N PHE A 373 0.62 -14.85 -11.32
CA PHE A 373 1.85 -15.53 -11.75
C PHE A 373 2.96 -14.55 -12.14
N MET A 374 4.21 -15.05 -12.10
CA MET A 374 5.38 -14.37 -12.63
C MET A 374 5.80 -15.00 -13.96
N THR A 375 6.46 -14.23 -14.83
CA THR A 375 6.97 -14.74 -16.11
C THR A 375 8.45 -14.45 -16.24
N TYR A 376 9.24 -15.49 -16.51
CA TYR A 376 10.69 -15.39 -16.69
C TYR A 376 11.09 -15.68 -18.14
N ASP A 377 11.75 -14.73 -18.80
CA ASP A 377 12.43 -14.97 -20.08
C ASP A 377 13.85 -15.50 -19.78
N GLN A 378 14.01 -16.81 -19.91
CA GLN A 378 15.24 -17.52 -19.56
C GLN A 378 16.45 -17.06 -20.40
N LYS A 379 16.24 -16.71 -21.68
CA LYS A 379 17.34 -16.32 -22.57
C LYS A 379 17.86 -14.94 -22.23
N ARG A 380 16.95 -14.03 -21.90
CA ARG A 380 17.26 -12.62 -21.65
C ARG A 380 17.45 -12.30 -20.16
N ARG A 381 17.22 -13.30 -19.30
CA ARG A 381 17.40 -13.20 -17.85
C ARG A 381 16.58 -12.07 -17.23
N ILE A 382 15.32 -11.90 -17.66
CA ILE A 382 14.40 -10.93 -17.05
C ILE A 382 13.17 -11.61 -16.47
N LEU A 383 12.84 -11.27 -15.23
CA LEU A 383 11.68 -11.75 -14.51
C LEU A 383 10.63 -10.64 -14.41
N PHE A 384 9.48 -10.82 -15.05
CA PHE A 384 8.28 -10.03 -14.82
C PHE A 384 7.60 -10.56 -13.54
N SER A 385 7.80 -9.89 -12.42
CA SER A 385 7.46 -10.40 -11.08
C SER A 385 6.03 -10.08 -10.63
N GLY A 386 5.27 -9.32 -11.43
CA GLY A 386 3.94 -8.88 -11.03
C GLY A 386 4.01 -8.04 -9.75
N ASN A 387 3.22 -8.38 -8.74
CA ASN A 387 3.20 -7.61 -7.48
C ASN A 387 4.40 -7.86 -6.57
N LEU A 388 5.13 -8.97 -6.71
CA LEU A 388 6.35 -9.18 -5.94
C LEU A 388 7.42 -8.18 -6.37
N PHE A 389 8.14 -7.60 -5.41
CA PHE A 389 9.06 -6.47 -5.59
C PHE A 389 8.41 -5.15 -6.01
N SER A 390 7.07 -5.06 -6.02
CA SER A 390 6.42 -3.78 -6.26
C SER A 390 6.64 -2.82 -5.10
N SER A 391 6.76 -1.52 -5.42
CA SER A 391 7.03 -0.46 -4.45
C SER A 391 6.13 0.74 -4.66
N TYR A 392 5.68 1.35 -3.56
CA TYR A 392 5.13 2.70 -3.57
C TYR A 392 6.27 3.71 -3.64
N THR A 393 6.54 4.24 -4.82
CA THR A 393 7.59 5.25 -4.98
C THR A 393 7.09 6.61 -4.48
N ALA A 394 7.71 7.12 -3.41
CA ALA A 394 7.57 8.51 -2.99
C ALA A 394 8.53 9.34 -3.83
N GLY A 395 8.00 10.15 -4.75
CA GLY A 395 8.84 11.00 -5.59
C GLY A 395 9.54 12.06 -4.75
N SER A 396 10.82 11.85 -4.44
CA SER A 396 11.73 12.98 -4.26
C SER A 396 12.09 13.53 -5.64
N ASP A 397 12.18 14.85 -5.80
CA ASP A 397 12.47 15.51 -7.10
C ASP A 397 13.73 14.96 -7.79
N ARG A 398 14.66 14.36 -7.04
CA ARG A 398 15.93 13.82 -7.55
C ARG A 398 15.84 12.46 -8.22
N THR A 399 14.85 11.64 -7.85
CA THR A 399 14.75 10.25 -8.34
C THR A 399 13.50 10.05 -9.19
N ALA A 400 12.70 11.10 -9.41
CA ALA A 400 11.49 11.05 -10.24
C ALA A 400 11.74 10.55 -11.68
N ALA A 401 12.97 10.72 -12.20
CA ALA A 401 13.38 10.24 -13.53
C ALA A 401 14.05 8.85 -13.53
N TYR A 402 14.13 8.16 -12.39
CA TYR A 402 14.83 6.89 -12.29
C TYR A 402 13.91 5.73 -12.66
N LEU A 403 14.34 4.94 -13.64
CA LEU A 403 13.67 3.70 -14.02
C LEU A 403 14.05 2.52 -13.11
N TYR A 404 15.28 2.56 -12.57
CA TYR A 404 15.86 1.49 -11.77
C TYR A 404 15.86 1.85 -10.29
N ALA A 405 15.61 0.84 -9.46
CA ALA A 405 15.49 0.98 -8.03
C ALA A 405 16.81 1.49 -7.43
N VAL A 406 16.70 2.09 -6.26
CA VAL A 406 17.80 2.46 -5.38
C VAL A 406 17.42 2.04 -3.96
N GLU A 407 18.38 1.97 -3.04
CA GLU A 407 18.13 1.44 -1.70
C GLU A 407 16.99 2.17 -0.96
N GLU A 408 16.78 3.46 -1.27
CA GLU A 408 15.70 4.31 -0.78
C GLU A 408 14.29 3.81 -1.18
N ASP A 409 14.17 3.01 -2.25
CA ASP A 409 12.91 2.41 -2.67
C ASP A 409 12.42 1.31 -1.72
N TRP A 410 13.27 0.87 -0.78
CA TRP A 410 12.96 -0.18 0.19
C TRP A 410 11.72 0.15 1.03
N ASN A 411 11.60 1.37 1.57
CA ASN A 411 10.47 1.71 2.44
C ASN A 411 9.11 1.64 1.70
N GLY A 412 9.11 2.07 0.44
CA GLY A 412 7.97 1.93 -0.45
C GLY A 412 7.62 0.48 -0.75
N MET A 413 8.65 -0.36 -0.92
CA MET A 413 8.51 -1.79 -1.17
C MET A 413 7.97 -2.51 0.07
N LEU A 414 8.58 -2.27 1.23
CA LEU A 414 8.15 -2.76 2.53
C LEU A 414 6.67 -2.47 2.76
N ARG A 415 6.25 -1.20 2.62
CA ARG A 415 4.86 -0.80 2.79
C ARG A 415 3.92 -1.50 1.81
N PHE A 416 4.31 -1.60 0.54
CA PHE A 416 3.52 -2.31 -0.47
C PHE A 416 3.29 -3.77 -0.08
N HIS A 417 4.35 -4.46 0.36
CA HIS A 417 4.27 -5.87 0.71
C HIS A 417 3.46 -6.09 1.99
N LEU A 418 3.65 -5.24 3.02
CA LEU A 418 2.84 -5.27 4.25
C LEU A 418 1.34 -5.06 3.98
N GLU A 419 0.98 -4.18 3.04
CA GLU A 419 -0.43 -3.89 2.73
C GLU A 419 -1.08 -4.95 1.84
N ARG A 420 -0.32 -5.51 0.87
CA ARG A 420 -0.89 -6.31 -0.21
C ARG A 420 -0.75 -7.81 0.01
N PHE A 421 0.35 -8.27 0.60
CA PHE A 421 0.57 -9.70 0.79
C PHE A 421 0.01 -10.15 2.14
N PRO A 422 -0.64 -11.33 2.18
CA PRO A 422 -1.28 -11.81 3.40
C PRO A 422 -0.27 -12.25 4.48
N SER A 423 0.93 -12.68 4.08
CA SER A 423 1.98 -13.09 5.02
C SER A 423 3.38 -13.12 4.39
N ALA A 424 4.40 -13.08 5.24
CA ALA A 424 5.80 -13.29 4.87
C ALA A 424 6.04 -14.65 4.19
N THR A 425 5.32 -15.69 4.62
CA THR A 425 5.49 -17.07 4.09
C THR A 425 5.25 -17.13 2.58
N VAL A 426 4.24 -16.39 2.08
CA VAL A 426 3.99 -16.30 0.64
C VAL A 426 5.24 -15.78 -0.05
N ILE A 427 5.79 -14.66 0.43
CA ILE A 427 6.96 -14.02 -0.17
C ILE A 427 8.19 -14.93 -0.11
N HIS A 428 8.46 -15.57 1.02
CA HIS A 428 9.56 -16.53 1.14
C HIS A 428 9.45 -17.67 0.12
N SER A 429 8.23 -18.17 -0.09
CA SER A 429 7.95 -19.23 -1.06
C SER A 429 8.19 -18.77 -2.49
N LEU A 430 7.80 -17.53 -2.82
CA LEU A 430 8.07 -16.93 -4.13
C LEU A 430 9.57 -16.69 -4.35
N LEU A 431 10.29 -16.19 -3.34
CA LEU A 431 11.74 -15.99 -3.40
C LEU A 431 12.50 -17.31 -3.58
N ALA A 432 12.09 -18.36 -2.86
CA ALA A 432 12.64 -19.70 -3.03
C ALA A 432 12.43 -20.22 -4.46
N MET A 433 11.26 -19.99 -5.07
CA MET A 433 11.03 -20.33 -6.47
C MET A 433 11.95 -19.54 -7.42
N ILE A 434 12.14 -18.24 -7.18
CA ILE A 434 13.05 -17.41 -7.99
C ILE A 434 14.49 -17.92 -7.90
N ALA A 435 14.93 -18.35 -6.71
CA ALA A 435 16.25 -18.91 -6.50
C ALA A 435 16.51 -20.21 -7.29
N THR A 436 15.45 -20.93 -7.72
CA THR A 436 15.59 -22.13 -8.58
C THR A 436 15.78 -21.82 -10.07
N LEU A 437 15.68 -20.55 -10.48
CA LEU A 437 15.79 -20.16 -11.87
C LEU A 437 17.24 -20.25 -12.37
N ASP A 438 17.44 -21.00 -13.44
CA ASP A 438 18.74 -21.16 -14.09
C ASP A 438 18.66 -20.80 -15.59
N PRO A 439 19.47 -19.84 -16.09
CA PRO A 439 20.32 -18.93 -15.30
C PRO A 439 19.48 -18.01 -14.39
N ALA A 440 20.09 -17.42 -13.36
CA ALA A 440 19.43 -16.46 -12.48
C ALA A 440 19.03 -15.17 -13.23
N PRO A 441 17.94 -14.48 -12.86
CA PRO A 441 17.58 -13.20 -13.44
C PRO A 441 18.68 -12.14 -13.28
N ARG A 442 18.81 -11.24 -14.27
CA ARG A 442 19.60 -9.99 -14.21
C ARG A 442 18.74 -8.76 -13.99
N VAL A 443 17.46 -8.85 -14.32
CA VAL A 443 16.49 -7.76 -14.13
C VAL A 443 15.22 -8.35 -13.55
N ILE A 444 14.73 -7.74 -12.46
CA ILE A 444 13.37 -7.95 -11.97
C ILE A 444 12.53 -6.74 -12.35
N ALA A 445 11.40 -7.04 -12.98
CA ALA A 445 10.49 -6.09 -13.60
C ALA A 445 9.11 -6.18 -12.90
N PRO A 446 8.92 -5.42 -11.80
CA PRO A 446 7.69 -5.46 -11.01
C PRO A 446 6.56 -4.66 -11.66
N ARG A 447 5.33 -4.86 -11.20
CA ARG A 447 4.16 -4.14 -11.71
C ARG A 447 4.15 -2.66 -11.30
N TYR A 448 4.59 -2.35 -10.09
CA TYR A 448 4.66 -0.98 -9.58
C TYR A 448 6.06 -0.63 -9.08
N GLY A 449 6.41 0.64 -9.20
CA GLY A 449 7.71 1.15 -8.78
C GLY A 449 8.80 0.86 -9.80
N ARG A 450 10.05 0.95 -9.35
CA ARG A 450 11.24 0.87 -10.20
C ARG A 450 11.71 -0.57 -10.42
N LEU A 451 12.48 -0.79 -11.47
CA LEU A 451 13.03 -2.10 -11.85
C LEU A 451 14.30 -2.39 -11.05
N ILE A 452 14.54 -3.65 -10.68
CA ILE A 452 15.73 -4.05 -9.92
C ILE A 452 16.75 -4.67 -10.88
N ARG A 453 17.99 -4.21 -10.83
CA ARG A 453 19.11 -4.77 -11.60
C ARG A 453 19.91 -5.79 -10.80
N GLU A 454 20.75 -6.56 -11.51
CA GLU A 454 21.63 -7.59 -10.96
C GLU A 454 22.44 -7.05 -9.76
N GLU A 455 22.95 -5.81 -9.84
CA GLU A 455 23.73 -5.19 -8.75
C GLU A 455 22.97 -4.95 -7.44
N GLN A 456 21.64 -4.88 -7.47
CA GLN A 456 20.79 -4.58 -6.30
C GLN A 456 19.90 -5.75 -5.90
N MET A 457 19.98 -6.85 -6.64
CA MET A 457 19.08 -7.98 -6.47
C MET A 457 19.15 -8.52 -5.04
N ASP A 458 20.37 -8.79 -4.58
CA ASP A 458 20.65 -9.37 -3.26
C ASP A 458 20.12 -8.47 -2.13
N TYR A 459 20.31 -7.15 -2.23
CA TYR A 459 19.78 -6.19 -1.25
C TYR A 459 18.27 -6.33 -1.05
N PHE A 460 17.50 -6.36 -2.14
CA PHE A 460 16.05 -6.46 -2.05
C PHE A 460 15.55 -7.87 -1.73
N THR A 461 16.19 -8.91 -2.27
CA THR A 461 15.80 -10.30 -1.98
C THR A 461 16.06 -10.66 -0.53
N ASP A 462 17.21 -10.27 0.03
CA ASP A 462 17.59 -10.60 1.39
C ASP A 462 16.71 -9.86 2.40
N ARG A 463 16.44 -8.57 2.14
CA ARG A 463 15.51 -7.81 2.99
C ARG A 463 14.09 -8.37 2.95
N LEU A 464 13.55 -8.72 1.78
CA LEU A 464 12.24 -9.38 1.69
C LEU A 464 12.23 -10.77 2.35
N ALA A 465 13.32 -11.53 2.26
CA ALA A 465 13.46 -12.83 2.92
C ALA A 465 13.60 -12.73 4.45
N GLY A 466 14.10 -11.59 4.94
CA GLY A 466 14.23 -11.30 6.37
C GLY A 466 12.95 -10.78 7.03
N MET A 467 11.94 -10.40 6.24
CA MET A 467 10.68 -9.88 6.77
C MET A 467 9.88 -10.96 7.51
N ASP A 468 9.20 -10.55 8.58
CA ASP A 468 8.37 -11.45 9.39
C ASP A 468 7.09 -10.72 9.81
N TRP A 469 5.97 -11.00 9.13
CA TRP A 469 4.68 -10.35 9.37
C TRP A 469 3.52 -11.16 8.78
N GLY A 470 2.31 -10.69 9.06
CA GLY A 470 1.06 -11.31 8.64
C GLY A 470 0.78 -12.55 9.47
N TYR A 471 -0.16 -13.36 9.00
CA TYR A 471 -0.67 -14.51 9.74
C TYR A 471 0.48 -15.34 10.32
N ASN A 472 1.51 -15.65 9.53
CA ASN A 472 2.63 -16.52 9.92
C ASN A 472 3.85 -15.90 10.58
N SER A 473 3.75 -14.69 11.14
CA SER A 473 4.92 -14.10 11.82
C SER A 473 5.40 -14.96 12.99
N LYS A 474 6.71 -15.13 13.12
CA LYS A 474 7.38 -15.72 14.29
C LYS A 474 6.99 -15.01 15.59
N ASN A 475 6.61 -13.73 15.52
CA ASN A 475 6.16 -12.92 16.65
C ASN A 475 4.62 -12.81 16.78
N ALA A 476 3.83 -13.01 15.72
CA ALA A 476 2.37 -12.91 15.79
C ALA A 476 1.69 -14.09 16.50
N TYR A 477 2.32 -15.28 16.50
CA TYR A 477 1.74 -16.50 17.06
C TYR A 477 2.13 -16.81 18.52
N GLN A 478 2.55 -15.79 19.28
CA GLN A 478 2.62 -15.89 20.74
C GLN A 478 1.40 -15.28 21.44
N ASN A 479 0.23 -15.26 20.80
CA ASN A 479 -1.00 -14.92 21.51
C ASN A 479 -1.38 -16.04 22.48
N LYS A 480 -1.74 -15.65 23.72
CA LYS A 480 -2.20 -16.56 24.79
C LYS A 480 -3.33 -17.47 24.32
N GLU A 481 -4.19 -16.96 23.44
CA GLU A 481 -5.36 -17.66 22.91
C GLU A 481 -4.98 -18.83 21.99
N ASP A 482 -4.01 -18.66 21.07
CA ASP A 482 -3.58 -19.76 20.19
C ASP A 482 -2.91 -20.90 20.97
N ARG A 483 -2.16 -20.58 22.05
CA ARG A 483 -1.63 -21.62 22.96
C ARG A 483 -2.74 -22.42 23.62
N LEU A 484 -3.83 -21.76 24.01
CA LEU A 484 -4.99 -22.41 24.60
C LEU A 484 -5.76 -23.24 23.56
N VAL A 485 -5.84 -22.77 22.31
CA VAL A 485 -6.46 -23.52 21.20
C VAL A 485 -5.65 -24.78 20.84
N ILE A 486 -4.32 -24.67 20.76
CA ILE A 486 -3.42 -25.82 20.55
C ILE A 486 -3.59 -26.82 21.69
N GLN A 487 -3.59 -26.35 22.94
CA GLN A 487 -3.81 -27.18 24.12
C GLN A 487 -5.17 -27.86 24.08
N ALA A 488 -6.23 -27.15 23.68
CA ALA A 488 -7.57 -27.71 23.53
C ALA A 488 -7.60 -28.81 22.47
N ALA A 489 -6.93 -28.61 21.32
CA ALA A 489 -6.91 -29.57 20.23
C ALA A 489 -6.12 -30.84 20.57
N ASN A 490 -4.96 -30.68 21.23
CA ASN A 490 -4.19 -31.83 21.73
C ASN A 490 -4.98 -32.62 22.79
N ASN A 491 -5.69 -31.94 23.69
CA ASN A 491 -6.59 -32.61 24.65
C ASN A 491 -7.69 -33.43 23.95
N VAL A 492 -8.20 -32.96 22.80
CA VAL A 492 -9.17 -33.71 21.99
C VAL A 492 -8.53 -34.96 21.40
N LEU A 493 -7.36 -34.83 20.76
CA LEU A 493 -6.63 -35.95 20.16
C LEU A 493 -6.32 -37.07 21.17
N GLU A 494 -6.04 -36.70 22.42
CA GLU A 494 -5.82 -37.67 23.50
C GLU A 494 -7.10 -38.36 23.98
N GLN A 495 -8.24 -37.67 23.96
CA GLN A 495 -9.50 -38.17 24.54
C GLN A 495 -10.39 -38.95 23.56
N VAL A 496 -10.10 -38.90 22.25
CA VAL A 496 -10.92 -39.56 21.20
C VAL A 496 -10.34 -40.89 20.72
N GLN A 497 -9.39 -41.47 21.46
CA GLN A 497 -8.71 -42.72 21.10
C GLN A 497 -9.65 -43.94 20.98
N ASP A 498 -10.82 -43.89 21.65
CA ASP A 498 -11.86 -44.92 21.53
C ASP A 498 -12.57 -44.87 20.15
N GLU A 499 -12.63 -43.68 19.52
CA GLU A 499 -13.30 -43.45 18.24
C GLU A 499 -12.35 -43.62 17.06
N MET A 500 -11.09 -43.20 17.23
CA MET A 500 -10.07 -43.17 16.20
C MET A 500 -8.69 -43.14 16.85
N SER A 501 -7.76 -43.97 16.37
CA SER A 501 -6.40 -43.95 16.90
C SER A 501 -5.71 -42.60 16.63
N LEU A 502 -4.72 -42.26 17.45
CA LEU A 502 -3.99 -41.00 17.31
C LEU A 502 -3.29 -40.89 15.94
N ASP A 503 -2.73 -41.98 15.45
CA ASP A 503 -2.09 -42.04 14.13
C ASP A 503 -3.10 -41.83 12.99
N GLU A 504 -4.30 -42.39 13.10
CA GLU A 504 -5.39 -42.18 12.13
C GLU A 504 -5.89 -40.73 12.16
N ALA A 505 -6.05 -40.13 13.35
CA ALA A 505 -6.48 -38.75 13.50
C ALA A 505 -5.46 -37.78 12.89
N ILE A 506 -4.16 -38.01 13.14
CA ILE A 506 -3.07 -37.21 12.56
C ILE A 506 -3.01 -37.40 11.05
N ALA A 507 -3.06 -38.64 10.56
CA ALA A 507 -3.05 -38.92 9.12
C ALA A 507 -4.21 -38.22 8.40
N LYS A 508 -5.39 -38.20 9.02
CA LYS A 508 -6.57 -37.50 8.50
C LYS A 508 -6.36 -36.00 8.42
N LEU A 509 -5.83 -35.38 9.47
CA LEU A 509 -5.50 -33.95 9.48
C LEU A 509 -4.40 -33.59 8.48
N GLN A 510 -3.39 -34.45 8.32
CA GLN A 510 -2.30 -34.24 7.35
C GLN A 510 -2.71 -34.50 5.90
N SER A 511 -3.78 -35.28 5.68
CA SER A 511 -4.31 -35.58 4.34
C SER A 511 -5.31 -34.55 3.80
N ASP A 512 -5.84 -33.67 4.66
CA ASP A 512 -6.78 -32.63 4.27
C ASP A 512 -6.02 -31.42 3.67
N ASP A 513 -6.42 -31.01 2.45
CA ASP A 513 -5.78 -29.95 1.67
C ASP A 513 -5.67 -28.61 2.42
N TYR A 514 -6.60 -28.34 3.34
CA TYR A 514 -6.57 -27.16 4.18
C TYR A 514 -5.64 -27.40 5.38
N MET A 515 -5.80 -28.46 6.16
CA MET A 515 -5.03 -28.65 7.40
C MET A 515 -3.54 -28.93 7.17
N ALA A 516 -3.17 -29.63 6.10
CA ALA A 516 -1.77 -29.98 5.79
C ALA A 516 -0.83 -28.76 5.68
N GLY A 517 -1.37 -27.61 5.26
CA GLY A 517 -0.61 -26.35 5.12
C GLY A 517 -0.69 -25.43 6.34
N HIS A 518 -1.54 -25.74 7.33
CA HIS A 518 -1.89 -24.80 8.40
C HIS A 518 -1.55 -25.29 9.82
N VAL A 519 -1.01 -26.50 9.97
CA VAL A 519 -0.67 -27.10 11.27
C VAL A 519 0.71 -27.74 11.22
N LEU A 520 1.56 -27.46 12.20
CA LEU A 520 2.84 -28.14 12.40
C LEU A 520 2.72 -29.11 13.57
N PHE A 521 3.14 -30.35 13.34
CA PHE A 521 3.16 -31.42 14.32
C PHE A 521 4.59 -31.70 14.78
N GLU A 522 4.77 -31.88 16.09
CA GLU A 522 5.97 -32.45 16.68
C GLU A 522 5.61 -33.84 17.24
N GLY A 523 5.99 -34.89 16.52
CA GLY A 523 5.54 -36.25 16.84
C GLY A 523 4.02 -36.37 16.72
N THR A 524 3.35 -36.66 17.84
CA THR A 524 1.89 -36.85 17.89
C THR A 524 1.13 -35.65 18.44
N GLN A 525 1.80 -34.52 18.63
CA GLN A 525 1.22 -33.31 19.22
C GLN A 525 1.23 -32.19 18.19
N ILE A 526 0.19 -31.36 18.20
CA ILE A 526 0.18 -30.10 17.48
C ILE A 526 1.11 -29.16 18.23
N GLU A 527 2.20 -28.74 17.58
CA GLU A 527 3.18 -27.82 18.15
C GLU A 527 2.79 -26.37 17.86
N ARG A 528 2.32 -26.11 16.62
CA ARG A 528 2.09 -24.75 16.14
C ARG A 528 0.99 -24.68 15.09
N LEU A 529 0.22 -23.59 15.12
CA LEU A 529 -0.74 -23.22 14.09
C LEU A 529 -0.12 -22.20 13.13
N LEU A 530 -0.46 -22.31 11.85
CA LEU A 530 -0.13 -21.37 10.77
C LEU A 530 -1.40 -20.68 10.23
N CYS A 531 -2.48 -20.68 11.04
CA CYS A 531 -3.72 -19.96 10.81
C CYS A 531 -4.28 -19.47 12.16
N GLU A 532 -5.34 -18.64 12.14
CA GLU A 532 -6.02 -18.19 13.38
C GLU A 532 -6.69 -19.36 14.10
N GLY A 533 -6.55 -19.42 15.43
CA GLY A 533 -7.19 -20.45 16.26
C GLY A 533 -8.72 -20.54 16.08
N ALA A 534 -9.39 -19.41 15.85
CA ALA A 534 -10.83 -19.34 15.59
C ALA A 534 -11.25 -20.00 14.27
N VAL A 535 -10.36 -20.08 13.29
CA VAL A 535 -10.59 -20.74 12.00
C VAL A 535 -10.13 -22.20 12.05
N PHE A 536 -9.01 -22.46 12.72
CA PHE A 536 -8.46 -23.78 12.92
C PHE A 536 -9.43 -24.71 13.65
N TYR A 537 -9.92 -24.29 14.83
CA TYR A 537 -10.60 -25.20 15.75
C TYR A 537 -11.91 -25.79 15.20
N PRO A 538 -12.79 -25.03 14.53
CA PRO A 538 -13.97 -25.59 13.87
C PRO A 538 -13.62 -26.54 12.73
N ALA A 539 -12.61 -26.20 11.91
CA ALA A 539 -12.17 -27.05 10.81
C ALA A 539 -11.55 -28.36 11.32
N PHE A 540 -10.78 -28.31 12.40
CA PHE A 540 -10.21 -29.47 13.09
C PHE A 540 -11.30 -30.45 13.55
N ILE A 541 -12.33 -29.95 14.24
CA ILE A 541 -13.46 -30.77 14.69
C ILE A 541 -14.19 -31.40 13.49
N ARG A 542 -14.45 -30.62 12.44
CA ARG A 542 -15.13 -31.09 11.23
C ARG A 542 -14.36 -32.24 10.58
N ILE A 543 -13.06 -32.09 10.37
CA ILE A 543 -12.21 -33.10 9.72
C ILE A 543 -12.15 -34.38 10.55
N LEU A 544 -11.93 -34.28 11.86
CA LEU A 544 -11.94 -35.46 12.73
C LEU A 544 -13.29 -36.19 12.69
N SER A 545 -14.40 -35.45 12.60
CA SER A 545 -15.76 -35.98 12.62
C SER A 545 -16.25 -36.56 11.28
N GLN A 546 -15.55 -36.33 10.16
CA GLN A 546 -15.93 -36.84 8.84
C GLN A 546 -15.88 -38.38 8.78
N ASP A 547 -16.67 -39.01 7.92
CA ASP A 547 -16.61 -40.47 7.65
C ASP A 547 -16.74 -41.38 8.90
N LEU A 548 -17.26 -40.86 10.01
CA LEU A 548 -17.55 -41.59 11.23
C LEU A 548 -19.06 -41.80 11.40
N SER A 549 -19.44 -42.76 12.26
CA SER A 549 -20.83 -42.89 12.68
C SER A 549 -21.31 -41.63 13.40
N GLU A 550 -22.61 -41.33 13.33
CA GLU A 550 -23.20 -40.16 13.98
C GLU A 550 -22.92 -40.14 15.49
N ALA A 551 -22.91 -41.31 16.15
CA ALA A 551 -22.56 -41.44 17.55
C ALA A 551 -21.10 -41.05 17.85
N ALA A 552 -20.15 -41.49 17.03
CA ALA A 552 -18.73 -41.17 17.17
C ALA A 552 -18.45 -39.69 16.87
N ALA A 553 -19.03 -39.15 15.80
CA ALA A 553 -18.90 -37.73 15.45
C ALA A 553 -19.43 -36.80 16.56
N ASN A 554 -20.59 -37.14 17.16
CA ASN A 554 -21.15 -36.38 18.28
C ASN A 554 -20.27 -36.44 19.54
N LYS A 555 -19.60 -37.57 19.79
CA LYS A 555 -18.67 -37.70 20.92
C LYS A 555 -17.42 -36.83 20.72
N ILE A 556 -16.86 -36.76 19.50
CA ILE A 556 -15.74 -35.86 19.16
C ILE A 556 -16.15 -34.39 19.35
N LYS A 557 -17.30 -33.97 18.80
CA LYS A 557 -17.81 -32.59 18.94
C LYS A 557 -18.02 -32.21 20.42
N THR A 558 -18.59 -33.11 21.21
CA THR A 558 -18.82 -32.90 22.65
C THR A 558 -17.50 -32.77 23.42
N THR A 559 -16.51 -33.60 23.08
CA THR A 559 -15.18 -33.58 23.70
C THR A 559 -14.45 -32.27 23.37
N ALA A 560 -14.52 -31.82 22.11
CA ALA A 560 -13.91 -30.56 21.69
C ALA A 560 -14.54 -29.33 22.35
N LEU A 561 -15.87 -29.32 22.52
CA LEU A 561 -16.58 -28.28 23.27
C LEU A 561 -16.14 -28.24 24.74
N LYS A 562 -16.03 -29.40 25.40
CA LYS A 562 -15.56 -29.48 26.80
C LYS A 562 -14.11 -29.02 26.94
N ALA A 563 -13.22 -29.43 26.03
CA ALA A 563 -11.82 -29.04 26.04
C ALA A 563 -11.66 -27.52 25.90
N ALA A 564 -12.42 -26.90 25.00
CA ALA A 564 -12.41 -25.45 24.81
C ALA A 564 -13.01 -24.69 26.00
N TYR A 565 -14.16 -25.15 26.53
CA TYR A 565 -14.81 -24.54 27.69
C TYR A 565 -13.90 -24.53 28.93
N ASN A 566 -13.22 -25.65 29.21
CA ASN A 566 -12.32 -25.78 30.36
C ASN A 566 -11.12 -24.82 30.29
N LEU A 567 -10.74 -24.39 29.09
CA LEU A 567 -9.64 -23.45 28.87
C LEU A 567 -10.11 -21.99 28.70
N GLY A 568 -11.43 -21.75 28.83
CA GLY A 568 -12.02 -20.40 28.74
C GLY A 568 -12.07 -19.83 27.32
N LEU A 569 -12.04 -20.68 26.29
CA LEU A 569 -12.13 -20.24 24.89
C LEU A 569 -13.58 -19.90 24.50
N GLN A 570 -13.78 -18.75 23.86
CA GLN A 570 -15.05 -18.39 23.23
C GLN A 570 -15.05 -18.90 21.79
N LEU A 571 -15.74 -20.02 21.53
CA LEU A 571 -15.85 -20.57 20.19
C LEU A 571 -17.03 -19.97 19.43
N PRO A 572 -16.90 -19.76 18.10
CA PRO A 572 -18.04 -19.45 17.24
C PRO A 572 -19.03 -20.63 17.23
N ASP A 573 -20.30 -20.30 16.98
CA ASP A 573 -21.43 -21.23 17.00
C ASP A 573 -21.17 -22.43 16.06
N LEU A 574 -21.11 -23.65 16.61
CA LEU A 574 -20.86 -24.90 15.85
C LEU A 574 -22.11 -25.39 15.09
N ALA A 575 -23.18 -24.59 15.08
CA ALA A 575 -24.37 -24.85 14.30
C ALA A 575 -24.16 -24.36 12.85
N GLU A 576 -24.02 -25.32 11.94
CA GLU A 576 -23.88 -25.11 10.50
C GLU A 576 -24.97 -24.17 9.93
N LYS A 577 -24.57 -23.22 9.09
CA LYS A 577 -25.38 -22.80 7.94
C LYS A 577 -24.73 -23.41 6.70
N GLU A 578 -25.46 -24.34 6.10
CA GLU A 578 -25.16 -25.07 4.85
C GLU A 578 -24.69 -24.17 3.69
#